data_AF-A0A662M2V7-F1
#
_entry.id   AF-A0A662M2V7-F1
#
_cell.length_a   1.000
_cell.length_b   1.000
_cell.length_c   1.000
_cell.angle_alpha   90.00
_cell.angle_beta   90.00
_cell.angle_gamma   90.00
#
_symmetry.space_group_name_H-M   'P 1'
#
loop_
_entity.id
_entity.type
_entity.pdbx_description
1 polymer ?
#
loop_
_entity_poly.entity_id
_entity_poly.type
_entity_poly.pdbx_seq_one_letter_code
_entity_poly.pdbx_strand_id
1 'polypeptide(L)'
;GWVKRILILTMIITPIVVTISCVILSISGIISSVWAAVLIINSILPITSTNMFLIPYGIDKRVTALSVTWSTFFSIPIFVVLLYVFTVLFG
;
A
#
# COMPACT_ATOMS: atom_id res chain seq x y z
N GLY A 1 -21.60 0.14 0.88
CA GLY A 1 -20.40 0.82 0.35
C GLY A 1 -19.21 0.83 1.30
N TRP A 2 -19.00 -0.23 2.09
CA TRP A 2 -17.85 -0.35 2.99
C TRP A 2 -16.57 -0.79 2.27
N VAL A 3 -16.70 -1.75 1.35
CA VAL A 3 -15.61 -2.24 0.48
C VAL A 3 -14.94 -1.11 -0.30
N LYS A 4 -15.73 -0.22 -0.93
CA LYS A 4 -15.22 0.96 -1.65
C LYS A 4 -14.43 1.90 -0.74
N ARG A 5 -14.89 2.16 0.49
CA ARG A 5 -14.18 3.04 1.43
C ARG A 5 -12.86 2.43 1.86
N ILE A 6 -12.85 1.13 2.17
CA ILE A 6 -11.62 0.41 2.52
C ILE A 6 -10.65 0.48 1.33
N LEU A 7 -11.09 0.15 0.12
CA LEU A 7 -10.23 0.23 -1.08
C LEU A 7 -9.65 1.62 -1.31
N ILE A 8 -10.45 2.69 -1.20
CA ILE A 8 -9.97 4.06 -1.34
C ILE A 8 -8.93 4.38 -0.26
N LEU A 9 -9.22 4.01 0.98
CA LEU A 9 -8.34 4.31 2.10
C LEU A 9 -7.00 3.58 1.97
N THR A 10 -7.03 2.32 1.52
CA THR A 10 -5.84 1.47 1.45
C THR A 10 -5.02 1.67 0.18
N MET A 11 -5.67 1.93 -0.96
CA MET A 11 -4.99 2.03 -2.26
C MET A 11 -4.66 3.46 -2.68
N ILE A 12 -5.32 4.46 -2.09
CA ILE A 12 -5.13 5.87 -2.46
C ILE A 12 -4.58 6.64 -1.26
N ILE A 13 -5.28 6.63 -0.13
CA ILE A 13 -4.93 7.50 1.00
C ILE A 13 -3.60 7.06 1.64
N THR A 14 -3.44 5.79 1.99
CA THR A 14 -2.18 5.28 2.58
C THR A 14 -0.94 5.57 1.73
N PRO A 15 -0.89 5.21 0.44
CA PRO A 15 0.31 5.46 -0.35
C PRO A 15 0.59 6.95 -0.52
N ILE A 16 -0.43 7.81 -0.61
CA ILE A 16 -0.23 9.28 -0.66
C ILE A 16 0.40 9.77 0.65
N VAL A 17 -0.16 9.39 1.79
CA VAL A 17 0.33 9.81 3.12
C VAL A 17 1.75 9.31 3.35
N VAL A 18 2.03 8.04 3.01
CA VAL A 18 3.38 7.46 3.16
C VAL A 18 4.37 8.14 2.23
N THR A 19 3.99 8.43 0.98
CA THR A 19 4.87 9.11 0.02
C THR A 19 5.23 10.50 0.51
N ILE A 20 4.25 11.31 0.94
CA ILE A 20 4.50 12.66 1.47
C ILE A 20 5.44 12.58 2.69
N SER A 21 5.17 11.66 3.61
CA SER A 21 5.99 11.48 4.82
C SER A 21 7.43 11.06 4.47
N CYS A 22 7.60 10.13 3.54
CA CYS A 22 8.92 9.66 3.09
C CYS A 22 9.70 10.75 2.34
N VAL A 23 9.02 11.58 1.54
CA VAL A 23 9.66 12.70 0.84
C VAL A 23 10.19 13.73 1.85
N ILE A 24 9.40 14.08 2.87
CA ILE A 24 9.82 15.00 3.94
C ILE A 24 11.03 14.42 4.70
N LEU A 25 10.99 13.14 5.05
CA LEU A 25 12.09 12.44 5.73
C LEU A 25 13.36 12.31 4.89
N SER A 26 13.21 12.19 3.57
CA SER A 26 14.32 12.14 2.62
C SER A 26 15.00 13.51 2.46
N ILE A 27 14.21 14.59 2.30
CA ILE A 27 14.73 15.96 2.17
C ILE A 27 15.44 16.42 3.45
N SER A 28 14.95 16.00 4.62
CA SER A 28 15.59 16.27 5.91
C SER A 28 16.85 15.44 6.18
N GLY A 29 17.22 14.53 5.26
CA GLY A 29 18.42 13.72 5.38
C GLY A 29 18.33 12.62 6.44
N ILE A 30 17.15 12.37 7.01
CA ILE A 30 16.94 11.35 8.05
C ILE A 30 16.96 9.94 7.45
N ILE A 31 16.43 9.78 6.23
CA ILE A 31 16.30 8.50 5.54
C ILE A 31 16.96 8.59 4.16
N SER A 32 17.71 7.56 3.79
CA SER A 32 18.29 7.44 2.44
C SER A 32 17.20 7.26 1.38
N SER A 33 17.43 7.79 0.18
CA SER A 33 16.49 7.70 -0.96
C SER A 33 16.09 6.25 -1.29
N VAL A 34 16.99 5.28 -1.08
CA VAL A 34 16.72 3.85 -1.26
C VAL A 34 15.71 3.33 -0.23
N TRP A 35 15.81 3.78 1.02
CA TRP A 35 14.87 3.40 2.07
C TRP A 35 13.50 4.07 1.88
N ALA A 36 13.48 5.31 1.43
CA ALA A 36 12.23 5.99 1.06
C ALA A 36 11.52 5.27 -0.10
N ALA A 37 12.26 4.86 -1.12
CA ALA A 37 11.76 4.05 -2.24
C ALA A 37 11.07 2.76 -1.77
N VAL A 38 11.75 1.99 -0.92
CA VAL A 38 11.24 0.73 -0.39
C VAL A 38 9.96 0.95 0.44
N LEU A 39 9.90 2.00 1.26
CA LEU A 39 8.72 2.32 2.06
C LEU A 39 7.51 2.72 1.19
N ILE A 40 7.74 3.51 0.14
CA ILE A 40 6.70 3.91 -0.82
C ILE A 40 6.14 2.68 -1.53
N ILE A 41 7.00 1.78 -2.02
CA ILE A 41 6.59 0.54 -2.68
C ILE A 41 5.76 -0.33 -1.73
N ASN A 42 6.20 -0.51 -0.48
CA ASN A 42 5.50 -1.33 0.50
C ASN A 42 4.13 -0.75 0.88
N SER A 43 3.93 0.56 0.78
CA SER A 43 2.64 1.20 1.11
C SER A 43 1.52 0.89 0.11
N ILE A 44 1.87 0.40 -1.08
CA ILE A 44 0.92 0.04 -2.14
C ILE A 44 0.52 -1.43 -2.06
N LEU A 45 1.33 -2.27 -1.40
CA LEU A 45 1.08 -3.70 -1.29
C LEU A 45 -0.29 -3.98 -0.65
N PRO A 46 -0.98 -5.03 -1.12
CA PRO A 46 -2.34 -5.30 -0.68
C PRO A 46 -2.38 -5.69 0.79
N ILE A 47 -3.40 -5.24 1.51
CA ILE A 47 -3.62 -5.54 2.93
C ILE A 47 -4.18 -6.96 3.05
N THR A 48 -3.32 -7.95 2.88
CA THR A 48 -3.72 -9.37 2.86
C THR A 48 -3.83 -9.96 4.28
N SER A 49 -2.91 -9.63 5.18
CA SER A 49 -2.88 -10.21 6.53
C SER A 49 -3.78 -9.47 7.51
N THR A 50 -3.71 -8.14 7.60
CA THR A 50 -4.38 -7.35 8.65
C THR A 50 -5.91 -7.46 8.61
N ASN A 51 -6.51 -7.53 7.41
CA ASN A 51 -7.96 -7.65 7.28
C ASN A 51 -8.49 -9.04 7.68
N MET A 52 -7.73 -10.11 7.42
CA MET A 52 -8.12 -11.46 7.82
C MET A 52 -8.02 -11.63 9.35
N PHE A 53 -7.10 -10.91 10.00
CA PHE A 53 -7.02 -10.81 11.46
C PHE A 53 -8.18 -10.06 12.11
N LEU A 54 -8.99 -9.31 11.35
CA LEU A 54 -10.17 -8.61 11.86
C LEU A 54 -11.45 -9.46 11.85
N ILE A 55 -11.41 -10.64 11.23
CA ILE A 55 -12.52 -11.61 11.21
C ILE A 55 -12.94 -12.04 12.64
N PRO A 56 -12.03 -12.32 13.59
CA PRO A 56 -12.38 -12.62 14.98
C PRO A 56 -13.02 -11.45 15.73
N TYR A 57 -12.85 -10.22 15.25
CA TYR A 57 -13.39 -8.99 15.86
C TYR A 57 -14.81 -8.66 15.39
N GLY A 58 -15.50 -9.61 14.73
CA GLY A 58 -16.89 -9.45 14.30
C GLY A 58 -17.08 -8.75 12.96
N ILE A 59 -16.01 -8.50 12.19
CA ILE A 59 -16.12 -7.95 10.82
C ILE A 59 -16.58 -9.05 9.85
N ASP A 60 -17.49 -8.70 8.94
CA ASP A 60 -18.02 -9.61 7.93
C ASP A 60 -16.90 -10.17 7.02
N LYS A 61 -16.77 -11.50 7.05
CA LYS A 61 -15.78 -12.30 6.31
C LYS A 61 -15.88 -12.09 4.80
N ARG A 62 -17.10 -11.91 4.28
CA ARG A 62 -17.33 -11.73 2.83
C ARG A 62 -16.83 -10.36 2.38
N VAL A 63 -17.08 -9.33 3.19
CA VAL A 63 -16.66 -7.95 2.90
C VAL A 63 -15.14 -7.83 2.95
N THR A 64 -14.50 -8.42 3.97
CA THR A 64 -13.03 -8.44 4.08
C THR A 64 -12.39 -9.24 2.95
N ALA A 65 -12.88 -10.44 2.64
CA ALA A 65 -12.37 -11.22 1.52
C ALA A 65 -12.47 -10.46 0.19
N LEU A 66 -13.61 -9.83 -0.08
CA LEU A 66 -13.81 -9.04 -1.30
C LEU A 66 -12.86 -7.82 -1.35
N SER A 67 -12.70 -7.09 -0.24
CA SER A 67 -11.75 -5.99 -0.14
C SER A 67 -10.31 -6.43 -0.40
N VAL A 68 -9.89 -7.58 0.13
CA VAL A 68 -8.56 -8.15 -0.11
C VAL A 68 -8.40 -8.46 -1.60
N THR A 69 -9.30 -9.25 -2.19
CA THR A 69 -9.19 -9.66 -3.61
C THR A 69 -9.09 -8.47 -4.56
N TRP A 70 -9.93 -7.45 -4.38
CA TRP A 70 -9.89 -6.25 -5.21
C TRP A 70 -8.61 -5.44 -4.98
N SER A 71 -8.14 -5.33 -3.74
CA SER A 71 -6.87 -4.64 -3.46
C SER A 71 -5.67 -5.35 -4.10
N THR A 72 -5.66 -6.69 -4.11
CA THR A 72 -4.60 -7.48 -4.72
C THR A 72 -4.61 -7.35 -6.24
N PHE A 73 -5.80 -7.41 -6.85
CA PHE A 73 -5.96 -7.29 -8.31
C PHE A 73 -5.42 -5.96 -8.85
N PHE A 74 -5.66 -4.86 -8.15
CA PHE A 74 -5.16 -3.54 -8.56
C PHE A 74 -3.72 -3.26 -8.09
N SER A 75 -3.32 -3.76 -6.92
CA SER A 75 -1.99 -3.50 -6.36
C SER A 75 -0.89 -4.22 -7.12
N ILE A 76 -1.09 -5.49 -7.53
CA ILE A 76 -0.04 -6.28 -8.20
C ILE A 76 0.45 -5.60 -9.50
N PRO A 77 -0.41 -5.19 -10.45
CA PRO A 77 0.04 -4.52 -11.66
C PRO A 77 0.79 -3.21 -11.37
N ILE A 78 0.25 -2.40 -10.45
CA ILE A 78 0.86 -1.12 -10.04
C ILE A 78 2.23 -1.36 -9.42
N PHE A 79 2.34 -2.37 -8.55
CA PHE A 79 3.58 -2.77 -7.91
C PHE A 79 4.64 -3.18 -8.93
N VAL A 80 4.29 -3.99 -9.93
CA VAL A 80 5.24 -4.40 -10.98
C VAL A 80 5.76 -3.20 -11.78
N VAL A 81 4.87 -2.27 -12.14
CA VAL A 81 5.26 -1.04 -12.84
C VAL A 81 6.16 -0.17 -11.98
N LEU A 82 5.81 0.05 -10.70
CA LEU A 82 6.64 0.81 -9.78
C LEU A 82 8.01 0.14 -9.60
N LEU A 83 8.05 -1.17 -9.40
CA LEU A 83 9.30 -1.90 -9.21
C LEU A 83 10.22 -1.70 -10.41
N TYR A 84 9.71 -1.80 -11.63
CA TYR A 84 10.49 -1.50 -12.84
C TYR A 84 11.05 -0.07 -12.84
N VAL A 85 10.22 0.94 -12.53
CA VAL A 85 10.66 2.35 -12.46
C VAL A 85 11.74 2.54 -11.40
N PHE A 86 11.57 1.97 -10.22
CA PHE A 86 12.55 2.06 -9.13
C PHE A 86 13.85 1.34 -9.46
N THR A 87 13.81 0.17 -10.11
CA THR A 87 15.01 -0.51 -10.60
C THR A 87 15.76 0.34 -11.62
N VAL A 88 15.08 1.06 -12.51
CA VAL A 88 15.75 1.95 -13.49
C VAL A 88 16.35 3.20 -12.82
N LEU A 89 15.74 3.70 -11.75
CA LEU A 89 16.19 4.91 -11.05
C LEU A 89 17.29 4.68 -10.01
N PHE A 90 17.30 3.50 -9.37
CA PHE A 90 18.16 3.21 -8.21
C PHE A 90 19.03 1.95 -8.36
N GLY A 91 18.81 1.14 -9.38
CA GLY A 91 19.60 -0.06 -9.71
C GLY A 91 20.56 0.21 -10.87
#